data_AF-A0A9W8NPZ4-F1
#
_entry.id   AF-A0A9W8NPZ4-F1
#
_cell.length_a   1.000
_cell.length_b   1.000
_cell.length_c   1.000
_cell.angle_alpha   90.00
_cell.angle_beta   90.00
_cell.angle_gamma   90.00
#
_symmetry.space_group_name_H-M   'P 1'
#
loop_
_entity.id
_entity.type
_entity.pdbx_description
1 polymer ?
#
loop_
_entity_poly.entity_id
_entity_poly.type
_entity_poly.pdbx_seq_one_letter_code
_entity_poly.pdbx_strand_id
1 'polypeptide(L)'
;QFLATVNTMPEWARIKTERITKDFLWNGNKRGLIDWKWVTAPKDEGGLNMPSINTRCEAIEIMWGKKWLAPQQKRPTWGFVLDEIINMNIPKSPIIDREARVNWVLQNWHESDAKWAQIPRKAKSMINVLRKYNVGVEALKISKETKNKMPIWHHIDASSNHLWSKKSARCLRREHQVITV
;
A
#
# COMPACT_ATOMS: atom_id res chain seq x y z
N GLN A 1 -3.48 6.86 -23.53
CA GLN A 1 -3.66 6.33 -22.15
C GLN A 1 -2.39 5.74 -21.52
N PHE A 2 -1.38 5.32 -22.30
CA PHE A 2 -0.14 4.72 -21.79
C PHE A 2 0.65 5.63 -20.82
N LEU A 3 0.91 6.89 -21.20
CA LEU A 3 1.67 7.86 -20.39
C LEU A 3 1.05 8.13 -19.00
N ALA A 4 -0.29 8.22 -18.91
CA ALA A 4 -0.99 8.45 -17.65
C ALA A 4 -0.98 7.21 -16.73
N THR A 5 -0.77 6.01 -17.28
CA THR A 5 -0.71 4.77 -16.51
C THR A 5 0.68 4.51 -15.94
N VAL A 6 1.72 4.85 -16.72
CA VAL A 6 3.12 4.64 -16.35
C VAL A 6 3.64 5.74 -15.43
N ASN A 7 3.33 7.01 -15.70
CA ASN A 7 3.86 8.14 -14.91
C ASN A 7 2.88 8.66 -13.85
N THR A 8 1.65 8.14 -13.84
CA THR A 8 0.49 8.77 -13.18
C THR A 8 0.22 10.21 -13.60
N MET A 9 -1.02 10.65 -13.42
CA MET A 9 -1.38 12.04 -13.66
C MET A 9 -0.76 12.92 -12.57
N PRO A 10 0.03 13.96 -12.91
CA PRO A 10 0.52 14.91 -11.92
C PRO A 10 -0.63 15.55 -11.15
N GLU A 11 -0.37 15.92 -9.91
CA GLU A 11 -1.39 16.46 -8.99
C GLU A 11 -2.12 17.69 -9.58
N TRP A 12 -1.37 18.62 -10.17
CA TRP A 12 -1.96 19.80 -10.80
C TRP A 12 -2.89 19.44 -11.96
N ALA A 13 -2.57 18.40 -12.73
CA ALA A 13 -3.36 17.96 -13.87
C ALA A 13 -4.62 17.23 -13.40
N ARG A 14 -4.52 16.45 -12.32
CA ARG A 14 -5.66 15.81 -11.64
C ARG A 14 -6.65 16.86 -11.15
N ILE A 15 -6.18 17.85 -10.39
CA ILE A 15 -7.00 18.95 -9.87
C ILE A 15 -7.65 19.73 -11.02
N LYS A 16 -6.90 20.06 -12.08
CA LYS A 16 -7.42 20.81 -13.23
C LYS A 16 -8.51 20.02 -13.97
N THR A 17 -8.30 18.73 -14.20
CA THR A 17 -9.27 17.87 -14.89
C THR A 17 -10.54 17.71 -14.06
N GLU A 18 -10.42 17.52 -12.75
CA GLU A 18 -11.57 17.43 -11.85
C GLU A 18 -12.34 18.75 -11.79
N ARG A 19 -11.66 19.90 -11.83
CA ARG A 19 -12.30 21.22 -11.94
C ARG A 19 -13.08 21.35 -13.25
N ILE A 20 -12.48 21.03 -14.39
CA ILE A 20 -13.18 21.06 -15.69
C ILE A 20 -14.42 20.17 -15.67
N THR A 21 -14.32 18.99 -15.05
CA THR A 21 -15.44 18.06 -14.92
C THR A 21 -16.58 18.64 -14.08
N LYS A 22 -16.25 19.31 -12.96
CA LYS A 22 -17.22 20.00 -12.10
C LYS A 22 -17.86 21.18 -12.80
N ASP A 23 -17.05 22.00 -13.48
CA ASP A 23 -17.52 23.17 -14.23
C ASP A 23 -18.48 22.75 -15.35
N PHE A 24 -18.18 21.65 -16.05
CA PHE A 24 -19.06 21.07 -17.05
C PHE A 24 -20.39 20.59 -16.46
N LEU A 25 -20.34 19.82 -15.36
CA LEU A 25 -21.55 19.27 -14.74
C LEU A 25 -22.48 20.36 -14.20
N TRP A 26 -21.91 21.44 -13.66
CA TRP A 26 -22.66 22.53 -13.02
C TRP A 26 -22.81 23.77 -13.89
N ASN A 27 -22.46 23.69 -15.18
CA ASN A 27 -22.52 24.80 -16.14
C ASN A 27 -21.86 26.10 -15.62
N GLY A 28 -20.67 25.97 -15.04
CA GLY A 28 -19.89 27.10 -14.47
C GLY A 28 -20.37 27.60 -13.09
N ASN A 29 -21.39 26.99 -12.49
CA ASN A 29 -21.81 27.37 -11.14
C ASN A 29 -20.76 26.96 -10.09
N LYS A 30 -20.42 27.91 -9.19
CA LYS A 30 -19.40 27.72 -8.15
C LYS A 30 -19.74 26.64 -7.12
N ARG A 31 -21.03 26.38 -6.89
CA ARG A 31 -21.52 25.36 -5.96
C ARG A 31 -22.40 24.39 -6.72
N GLY A 32 -22.05 23.11 -6.66
CA GLY A 32 -22.90 22.04 -7.16
C GLY A 32 -24.14 21.88 -6.30
N LEU A 33 -25.22 21.39 -6.90
CA LEU A 33 -26.47 21.08 -6.20
C LEU A 33 -26.33 19.85 -5.29
N ILE A 34 -25.34 19.00 -5.58
CA ILE A 34 -25.10 17.73 -4.91
C ILE A 34 -23.61 17.68 -4.54
N ASP A 35 -23.30 17.15 -3.35
CA ASP A 35 -21.93 16.89 -2.94
C ASP A 35 -21.25 15.92 -3.92
N TRP A 36 -19.97 16.17 -4.21
CA TRP A 36 -19.18 15.40 -5.15
C TRP A 36 -19.13 13.91 -4.80
N LYS A 37 -19.17 13.56 -3.50
CA LYS A 37 -19.27 12.18 -3.04
C LYS A 37 -20.46 11.45 -3.69
N TRP A 38 -21.64 12.07 -3.68
CA TRP A 38 -22.88 11.50 -4.24
C TRP A 38 -22.92 11.59 -5.77
N VAL A 39 -22.37 12.65 -6.34
CA VAL A 39 -22.22 12.77 -7.80
C VAL A 39 -21.44 11.58 -8.37
N THR A 40 -20.38 11.16 -7.69
CA THR A 40 -19.54 10.03 -8.12
C THR A 40 -20.06 8.66 -7.72
N ALA A 41 -21.08 8.58 -6.84
CA ALA A 41 -21.63 7.32 -6.36
C ALA A 41 -22.43 6.59 -7.47
N PRO A 42 -22.57 5.25 -7.39
CA PRO A 42 -23.39 4.48 -8.31
C PRO A 42 -24.84 4.97 -8.36
N LYS A 43 -25.52 4.77 -9.51
CA LYS A 43 -26.93 5.13 -9.67
C LYS A 43 -27.85 4.39 -8.69
N ASP A 44 -27.51 3.16 -8.36
CA ASP A 44 -28.27 2.32 -7.43
C ASP A 44 -28.24 2.86 -5.99
N GLU A 45 -27.22 3.67 -5.64
CA GLU A 45 -27.11 4.38 -4.35
C GLU A 45 -27.70 5.80 -4.42
N GLY A 46 -28.43 6.14 -5.50
CA GLY A 46 -28.97 7.48 -5.74
C GLY A 46 -27.95 8.49 -6.29
N GLY A 47 -26.78 8.03 -6.74
CA GLY A 47 -25.75 8.87 -7.33
C GLY A 47 -25.91 9.10 -8.84
N LEU A 48 -25.01 9.90 -9.42
CA LEU A 48 -25.00 10.16 -10.88
C LEU A 48 -24.04 9.25 -11.65
N ASN A 49 -23.28 8.40 -10.94
CA ASN A 49 -22.21 7.56 -11.48
C ASN A 49 -21.20 8.36 -12.31
N MET A 50 -20.89 9.58 -11.87
CA MET A 50 -19.96 10.45 -12.56
C MET A 50 -18.51 9.96 -12.39
N PRO A 51 -17.70 9.89 -13.46
CA PRO A 51 -16.31 9.46 -13.34
C PRO A 51 -15.46 10.37 -12.45
N SER A 52 -14.90 9.81 -11.37
CA SER A 52 -13.89 10.47 -10.54
C SER A 52 -12.47 10.16 -11.03
N ILE A 53 -11.73 11.19 -11.41
CA ILE A 53 -10.31 11.06 -11.79
C ILE A 53 -9.47 10.59 -10.60
N ASN A 54 -9.81 11.02 -9.38
CA ASN A 54 -9.09 10.65 -8.16
C ASN A 54 -9.23 9.17 -7.87
N THR A 55 -10.46 8.68 -7.92
CA THR A 55 -10.77 7.26 -7.72
C THR A 55 -10.07 6.42 -8.78
N ARG A 56 -10.01 6.88 -10.04
CA ARG A 56 -9.27 6.19 -11.10
C ARG A 56 -7.77 6.15 -10.84
N CYS A 57 -7.16 7.26 -10.41
CA CYS A 57 -5.74 7.30 -10.06
C CYS A 57 -5.41 6.36 -8.89
N GLU A 58 -6.24 6.35 -7.84
CA GLU A 58 -6.08 5.43 -6.72
C GLU A 58 -6.24 3.96 -7.15
N ALA A 59 -7.21 3.66 -8.02
CA ALA A 59 -7.36 2.32 -8.59
C ALA A 59 -6.12 1.88 -9.40
N ILE A 60 -5.50 2.80 -10.16
CA ILE A 60 -4.23 2.52 -10.85
C ILE A 60 -3.13 2.18 -9.84
N GLU A 61 -3.04 2.91 -8.72
CA GLU A 61 -2.07 2.62 -7.66
C GLU A 61 -2.32 1.28 -6.98
N ILE A 62 -3.58 0.90 -6.73
CA ILE A 62 -3.95 -0.43 -6.25
C ILE A 62 -3.48 -1.51 -7.23
N MET A 63 -3.64 -1.29 -8.54
CA MET A 63 -3.17 -2.26 -9.55
C MET A 63 -1.65 -2.38 -9.60
N TRP A 64 -0.91 -1.30 -9.37
CA TRP A 64 0.53 -1.35 -9.18
C TRP A 64 0.91 -2.10 -7.89
N GLY A 65 0.18 -1.88 -6.80
CA GLY A 65 0.32 -2.63 -5.56
C GLY A 65 0.06 -4.12 -5.74
N LYS A 66 -0.97 -4.50 -6.49
CA LYS A 66 -1.25 -5.90 -6.84
C LYS A 66 -0.09 -6.54 -7.61
N LYS A 67 0.52 -5.82 -8.56
CA LYS A 67 1.71 -6.30 -9.28
C LYS A 67 2.91 -6.44 -8.33
N TRP A 68 3.09 -5.49 -7.43
CA TRP A 68 4.13 -5.53 -6.43
C TRP A 68 3.96 -6.68 -5.45
N LEU A 69 2.74 -7.02 -5.04
CA LEU A 69 2.46 -8.09 -4.08
C LEU A 69 2.19 -9.45 -4.76
N ALA A 70 2.43 -9.55 -6.07
CA ALA A 70 2.23 -10.79 -6.81
C ALA A 70 3.21 -11.89 -6.33
N PRO A 71 2.84 -13.18 -6.48
CA PRO A 71 3.74 -14.29 -6.21
C PRO A 71 5.06 -14.14 -6.98
N GLN A 72 6.15 -14.66 -6.41
CA GLN A 72 7.52 -14.47 -6.92
C GLN A 72 7.65 -14.76 -8.43
N GLN A 73 6.94 -15.77 -8.94
CA GLN A 73 6.98 -16.17 -10.37
C GLN A 73 6.36 -15.13 -11.31
N LYS A 74 5.46 -14.27 -10.81
CA LYS A 74 4.76 -13.23 -11.58
C LYS A 74 5.19 -11.82 -11.17
N ARG A 75 6.13 -11.71 -10.24
CA ARG A 75 6.52 -10.45 -9.62
C ARG A 75 7.49 -9.70 -10.54
N PRO A 76 7.25 -8.43 -10.85
CA PRO A 76 8.14 -7.65 -11.70
C PRO A 76 9.44 -7.29 -10.97
N THR A 77 10.54 -7.13 -11.70
CA THR A 77 11.88 -6.84 -11.15
C THR A 77 11.90 -5.61 -10.23
N TRP A 78 11.20 -4.54 -10.59
CA TRP A 78 11.11 -3.32 -9.76
C TRP A 78 10.46 -3.58 -8.40
N GLY A 79 9.64 -4.62 -8.26
CA GLY A 79 9.01 -4.99 -6.99
C GLY A 79 10.04 -5.44 -5.95
N PHE A 80 11.07 -6.18 -6.38
CA PHE A 80 12.18 -6.59 -5.51
C PHE A 80 13.07 -5.39 -5.13
N VAL A 81 13.30 -4.47 -6.07
CA VAL A 81 14.02 -3.22 -5.80
C VAL A 81 13.25 -2.38 -4.78
N LEU A 82 11.93 -2.29 -4.93
CA LEU A 82 11.07 -1.55 -4.01
C LEU A 82 11.09 -2.14 -2.59
N ASP A 83 11.06 -3.47 -2.46
CA ASP A 83 11.21 -4.13 -1.16
C ASP A 83 12.51 -3.70 -0.47
N GLU A 84 13.62 -3.67 -1.21
CA GLU A 84 14.91 -3.30 -0.65
C GLU A 84 14.96 -1.82 -0.25
N ILE A 85 14.39 -0.92 -1.07
CA ILE A 85 14.24 0.50 -0.73
C ILE A 85 13.44 0.65 0.58
N ILE A 86 12.33 -0.08 0.73
CA ILE A 86 11.52 -0.02 1.95
C ILE A 86 12.30 -0.58 3.15
N ASN A 87 13.00 -1.71 2.97
CA ASN A 87 13.83 -2.32 3.99
C ASN A 87 14.92 -1.37 4.48
N MET A 88 15.51 -0.54 3.60
CA MET A 88 16.50 0.47 3.99
C MET A 88 15.89 1.67 4.72
N ASN A 89 14.57 1.90 4.59
CA ASN A 89 13.89 3.10 5.05
C ASN A 89 12.82 2.81 6.11
N ILE A 90 13.10 1.94 7.08
CA ILE A 90 12.19 1.66 8.20
C ILE A 90 12.35 2.67 9.37
N PRO A 91 11.34 2.85 10.24
CA PRO A 91 11.50 3.66 11.45
C PRO A 91 12.70 3.21 12.30
N LYS A 92 13.38 4.17 12.93
CA LYS A 92 14.51 3.87 13.84
C LYS A 92 14.05 3.22 15.16
N SER A 93 12.77 3.38 15.51
CA SER A 93 12.15 2.82 16.71
C SER A 93 10.76 2.31 16.36
N PRO A 94 10.40 1.05 16.71
CA PRO A 94 11.28 0.04 17.30
C PRO A 94 12.38 -0.43 16.34
N ILE A 95 13.51 -0.89 16.88
CA ILE A 95 14.59 -1.46 16.05
C ILE A 95 14.13 -2.82 15.54
N ILE A 96 14.08 -2.97 14.22
CA ILE A 96 13.73 -4.21 13.53
C ILE A 96 14.99 -4.69 12.81
N ASP A 97 15.54 -5.85 13.17
CA ASP A 97 16.74 -6.34 12.47
C ASP A 97 16.43 -6.68 11.01
N ARG A 98 17.42 -6.48 10.12
CA ARG A 98 17.23 -6.65 8.67
C ARG A 98 16.77 -8.05 8.30
N GLU A 99 17.26 -9.07 9.00
CA GLU A 99 16.94 -10.48 8.80
C GLU A 99 15.49 -10.83 9.18
N ALA A 100 14.81 -9.97 9.94
CA ALA A 100 13.38 -10.14 10.24
C ALA A 100 12.46 -9.38 9.27
N ARG A 101 13.01 -8.58 8.35
CA ARG A 101 12.23 -7.79 7.40
C ARG A 101 11.94 -8.64 6.17
N VAL A 102 10.73 -9.16 6.07
CA VAL A 102 10.28 -9.96 4.93
C VAL A 102 9.39 -9.13 4.02
N ASN A 103 8.25 -8.68 4.51
CA ASN A 103 7.30 -7.87 3.77
C ASN A 103 6.34 -7.18 4.74
N TRP A 104 6.22 -5.85 4.63
CA TRP A 104 5.35 -5.05 5.49
C TRP A 104 3.86 -5.44 5.40
N VAL A 105 3.37 -6.02 4.30
CA VAL A 105 1.97 -6.45 4.16
C VAL A 105 1.67 -7.69 4.99
N LEU A 106 2.68 -8.54 5.21
CA LEU A 106 2.55 -9.79 5.97
C LEU A 106 3.00 -9.61 7.42
N GLN A 107 3.45 -8.41 7.79
CA GLN A 107 4.10 -8.13 9.06
C GLN A 107 3.55 -6.85 9.71
N ASN A 108 3.75 -6.67 11.01
CA ASN A 108 3.23 -5.55 11.79
C ASN A 108 4.15 -4.31 11.83
N TRP A 109 5.12 -4.21 10.93
CA TRP A 109 5.99 -3.03 10.77
C TRP A 109 5.73 -2.37 9.43
N HIS A 110 6.15 -1.10 9.33
CA HIS A 110 5.91 -0.30 8.14
C HIS A 110 7.11 0.60 7.81
N GLU A 111 7.11 1.22 6.63
CA GLU A 111 8.16 2.14 6.21
C GLU A 111 8.12 3.49 6.97
N SER A 112 9.26 4.16 7.03
CA SER A 112 9.41 5.43 7.75
C SER A 112 8.74 6.59 7.01
N ASP A 113 7.99 7.39 7.76
CA ASP A 113 7.41 8.63 7.25
C ASP A 113 8.30 9.86 7.42
N ALA A 114 9.49 9.68 8.01
CA ALA A 114 10.40 10.77 8.29
C ALA A 114 11.01 11.38 7.02
N LYS A 115 11.39 12.66 7.08
CA LYS A 115 11.99 13.40 5.95
C LYS A 115 13.29 12.78 5.41
N TRP A 116 14.01 12.03 6.25
CA TRP A 116 15.25 11.35 5.86
C TRP A 116 14.99 10.07 5.05
N ALA A 117 13.77 9.52 5.09
CA ALA A 117 13.44 8.29 4.37
C ALA A 117 13.46 8.55 2.86
N GLN A 118 14.36 7.89 2.15
CA GLN A 118 14.58 8.02 0.72
C GLN A 118 13.65 7.10 -0.08
N ILE A 119 12.35 7.16 0.23
CA ILE A 119 11.34 6.39 -0.50
C ILE A 119 10.86 7.24 -1.68
N PRO A 120 10.95 6.74 -2.93
CA PRO A 120 10.46 7.48 -4.09
C PRO A 120 8.99 7.90 -3.90
N ARG A 121 8.69 9.16 -4.24
CA ARG A 121 7.34 9.73 -4.07
C ARG A 121 6.24 8.85 -4.66
N LYS A 122 6.51 8.20 -5.79
CA LYS A 122 5.56 7.30 -6.45
C LYS A 122 5.25 6.05 -5.61
N ALA A 123 6.28 5.42 -5.05
CA ALA A 123 6.12 4.29 -4.17
C ALA A 123 5.37 4.68 -2.89
N LYS A 124 5.73 5.84 -2.31
CA LYS A 124 5.04 6.37 -1.13
C LYS A 124 3.55 6.63 -1.37
N SER A 125 3.20 7.22 -2.52
CA SER A 125 1.79 7.41 -2.92
C SER A 125 1.05 6.07 -2.99
N MET A 126 1.66 5.09 -3.69
CA MET A 126 1.10 3.75 -3.80
C MET A 126 0.87 3.09 -2.43
N ILE A 127 1.87 3.11 -1.55
CA ILE A 127 1.76 2.51 -0.21
C ILE A 127 0.65 3.21 0.61
N ASN A 128 0.56 4.54 0.53
CA ASN A 128 -0.49 5.30 1.21
C ASN A 128 -1.90 4.91 0.71
N VAL A 129 -2.06 4.71 -0.60
CA VAL A 129 -3.33 4.22 -1.16
C VAL A 129 -3.62 2.81 -0.68
N LEU A 130 -2.64 1.91 -0.68
CA LEU A 130 -2.83 0.55 -0.16
C LEU A 130 -3.27 0.56 1.31
N ARG A 131 -2.67 1.41 2.16
CA ARG A 131 -3.09 1.59 3.55
C ARG A 131 -4.48 2.20 3.68
N LYS A 132 -4.80 3.23 2.88
CA LYS A 132 -6.13 3.88 2.87
C LYS A 132 -7.25 2.86 2.65
N TYR A 133 -7.02 1.87 1.79
CA TYR A 133 -7.97 0.80 1.50
C TYR A 133 -7.74 -0.47 2.34
N ASN A 134 -6.93 -0.40 3.40
CA ASN A 134 -6.60 -1.51 4.29
C ASN A 134 -6.17 -2.79 3.54
N VAL A 135 -5.36 -2.64 2.48
CA VAL A 135 -4.85 -3.78 1.73
C VAL A 135 -3.89 -4.55 2.63
N GLY A 136 -4.30 -5.77 2.97
CA GLY A 136 -3.58 -6.66 3.87
C GLY A 136 -3.97 -8.11 3.63
N VAL A 137 -3.56 -8.98 4.55
CA VAL A 137 -4.01 -10.38 4.58
C VAL A 137 -5.39 -10.41 5.22
N GLU A 138 -6.41 -10.70 4.41
CA GLU A 138 -7.76 -10.98 4.89
C GLU A 138 -8.18 -12.37 4.41
N ALA A 139 -8.42 -13.27 5.36
CA ALA A 139 -8.86 -14.62 5.05
C ALA A 139 -9.72 -15.17 6.19
N LEU A 140 -10.93 -15.64 5.85
CA LEU A 140 -11.85 -16.28 6.81
C LEU A 140 -11.23 -17.55 7.42
N LYS A 141 -10.49 -18.32 6.61
CA LYS A 141 -9.78 -19.52 7.04
C LYS A 141 -8.53 -19.71 6.20
N ILE A 142 -7.37 -19.68 6.86
CA ILE A 142 -6.07 -19.98 6.25
C ILE A 142 -5.73 -21.44 6.53
N SER A 143 -5.27 -22.18 5.50
CA SER A 143 -4.83 -23.57 5.65
C SER A 143 -3.62 -23.66 6.60
N LYS A 144 -3.44 -24.81 7.26
CA LYS A 144 -2.26 -25.03 8.12
C LYS A 144 -0.95 -24.87 7.34
N GLU A 145 -0.93 -25.35 6.11
CA GLU A 145 0.22 -25.21 5.22
C GLU A 145 0.57 -23.74 4.95
N THR A 146 -0.44 -22.89 4.69
CA THR A 146 -0.21 -21.46 4.46
C THR A 146 0.19 -20.74 5.74
N LYS A 147 -0.38 -21.09 6.90
CA LYS A 147 0.03 -20.54 8.20
C LYS A 147 1.50 -20.81 8.49
N ASN A 148 1.97 -22.02 8.21
CA ASN A 148 3.37 -22.40 8.42
C ASN A 148 4.36 -21.71 7.45
N LYS A 149 3.85 -21.00 6.43
CA LYS A 149 4.66 -20.18 5.52
C LYS A 149 4.65 -18.69 5.90
N MET A 150 3.87 -18.29 6.90
CA MET A 150 3.81 -16.90 7.35
C MET A 150 5.08 -16.52 8.13
N PRO A 151 5.55 -15.27 8.03
CA PRO A 151 6.69 -14.80 8.81
C PRO A 151 6.41 -14.86 10.31
N ILE A 152 7.27 -15.53 11.09
CA ILE A 152 7.11 -15.62 12.55
C ILE A 152 7.49 -14.30 13.24
N TRP A 153 8.51 -13.61 12.72
CA TRP A 153 8.96 -12.33 13.25
C TRP A 153 8.05 -11.23 12.76
N HIS A 154 7.68 -10.28 13.63
CA HIS A 154 6.78 -9.21 13.22
C HIS A 154 5.47 -9.73 12.64
N HIS A 155 4.98 -10.88 13.13
CA HIS A 155 3.74 -11.47 12.64
C HIS A 155 2.56 -10.49 12.77
N ILE A 156 1.67 -10.48 11.79
CA ILE A 156 0.52 -9.56 11.70
C ILE A 156 -0.36 -9.58 12.97
N ASP A 157 -0.61 -10.78 13.52
CA ASP A 157 -1.42 -10.98 14.74
C ASP A 157 -0.60 -10.92 16.06
N ALA A 158 0.67 -10.54 16.02
CA ALA A 158 1.48 -10.49 17.23
C ALA A 158 1.04 -9.33 18.15
N SER A 159 0.57 -9.67 19.35
CA SER A 159 0.16 -8.70 20.37
C SER A 159 1.33 -8.09 21.15
N SER A 160 2.50 -8.73 21.14
CA SER A 160 3.69 -8.20 21.82
C SER A 160 4.99 -8.58 21.09
N ASN A 161 5.85 -7.58 20.94
CA ASN A 161 7.07 -7.68 20.11
C ASN A 161 8.36 -7.69 20.96
N HIS A 162 8.22 -7.67 22.29
CA HIS A 162 9.30 -7.48 23.25
C HIS A 162 10.34 -8.63 23.27
N LEU A 163 9.97 -9.82 22.78
CA LEU A 163 10.85 -10.97 22.73
C LEU A 163 11.78 -10.97 21.51
N TRP A 164 11.43 -10.24 20.45
CA TRP A 164 12.11 -10.39 19.15
C TRP A 164 13.52 -9.82 19.14
N SER A 165 13.83 -8.85 19.99
CA SER A 165 15.17 -8.26 20.12
C SER A 165 16.09 -9.02 21.09
N LYS A 166 15.59 -10.04 21.79
CA LYS A 166 16.38 -10.83 22.75
C LYS A 166 17.46 -11.66 22.05
N LYS A 167 18.51 -12.03 22.80
CA LYS A 167 19.66 -12.83 22.29
C LYS A 167 19.21 -14.16 21.67
N SER A 168 18.25 -14.85 22.29
CA SER A 168 17.68 -16.10 21.78
C SER A 168 16.99 -15.90 20.43
N ALA A 169 16.15 -14.86 20.30
CA ALA A 169 15.48 -14.52 19.05
C ALA A 169 16.47 -14.10 17.94
N ARG A 170 17.58 -13.44 18.29
CA ARG A 170 18.66 -13.15 17.34
C ARG A 170 19.40 -14.41 16.89
N CYS A 171 19.66 -15.34 17.81
CA CYS A 171 20.26 -16.64 17.48
C CYS A 171 19.37 -17.45 16.52
N LEU A 172 18.07 -17.55 16.82
CA LEU A 172 17.11 -18.25 15.96
C LEU A 172 17.06 -17.67 14.54
N ARG A 173 17.19 -16.35 14.38
CA ARG A 173 17.21 -15.69 13.07
C ARG A 173 18.51 -15.87 12.32
N ARG A 174 19.65 -15.62 12.99
CA ARG A 174 20.95 -15.53 12.32
C ARG A 174 21.62 -16.89 12.15
N GLU A 175 21.60 -17.70 13.19
CA GLU A 175 22.31 -18.99 13.23
C GLU A 175 21.40 -20.13 12.75
N HIS A 176 20.12 -20.13 13.18
CA HIS A 176 19.17 -21.20 12.84
C HIS A 176 18.26 -20.85 11.66
N GLN A 177 18.37 -19.64 11.09
CA GLN A 177 17.63 -19.19 9.90
C GLN A 177 16.11 -19.40 10.00
N VAL A 178 15.55 -19.31 11.21
CA VAL A 178 14.11 -19.43 11.44
C VAL A 178 13.44 -18.19 10.87
N ILE A 179 12.50 -18.36 9.93
CA ILE A 179 11.79 -17.25 9.26
C ILE A 179 10.27 -17.42 9.35
N THR A 180 9.76 -18.66 9.30
CA THR A 180 8.33 -18.96 9.29
C THR A 180 7.88 -19.73 10.53
N VAL A 181 6.56 -19.83 10.71
CA VAL A 181 5.89 -20.53 11.83
C VAL A 181 5.87 -22.05 11.64
#